data_AF-A0A4Y9SD14-F1
#
_entry.id   AF-A0A4Y9SD14-F1
#
_cell.length_a   1.000
_cell.length_b   1.000
_cell.length_c   1.000
_cell.angle_alpha   90.00
_cell.angle_beta   90.00
_cell.angle_gamma   90.00
#
_symmetry.space_group_name_H-M   'P 1'
#
loop_
_entity.id
_entity.type
_entity.pdbx_description
1 polymer ?
#
loop_
_entity_poly.entity_id
_entity_poly.type
_entity_poly.pdbx_seq_one_letter_code
_entity_poly.pdbx_strand_id
1 'polypeptide(L)'
;MRPSFKSSRGFTLLEVLVALVIVGTALGASLRAVGSLTANSDGLRANMMATWSAENRLVQMRLSRVFPPVGKTTYECPQGDMQLMCEEEVIPSPNPRFRRVEVSVYAADHPERRIIKLVQLVLNS
;
A
#
# COMPACT_ATOMS: atom_id res chain seq x y z
N MET A 1 68.19 -33.86 13.20
CA MET A 1 66.96 -33.07 13.35
C MET A 1 66.19 -33.17 12.04
N ARG A 2 65.03 -33.85 12.00
CA ARG A 2 64.27 -34.08 10.76
C ARG A 2 63.49 -32.79 10.38
N PRO A 3 63.56 -32.30 9.14
CA PRO A 3 62.74 -31.17 8.73
C PRO A 3 61.28 -31.60 8.65
N SER A 4 60.41 -30.89 9.38
CA SER A 4 58.96 -31.02 9.28
C SER A 4 58.51 -30.26 8.03
N PHE A 5 58.09 -30.97 6.99
CA PHE A 5 57.40 -30.36 5.86
C PHE A 5 56.00 -29.94 6.33
N LYS A 6 55.79 -28.63 6.50
CA LYS A 6 54.43 -28.08 6.55
C LYS A 6 53.78 -28.34 5.20
N SER A 7 52.76 -29.19 5.18
CA SER A 7 51.86 -29.31 4.04
C SER A 7 51.12 -27.99 3.85
N SER A 8 51.52 -27.23 2.84
CA SER A 8 50.72 -26.11 2.33
C SER A 8 49.44 -26.69 1.72
N ARG A 9 48.34 -26.64 2.46
CA ARG A 9 47.01 -26.98 1.96
C ARG A 9 46.64 -25.92 0.91
N GLY A 10 46.74 -26.25 -0.37
CA GLY A 10 46.24 -25.39 -1.45
C GLY A 10 44.72 -25.33 -1.41
N PHE A 11 44.15 -24.18 -1.79
CA PHE A 11 42.71 -24.01 -1.96
C PHE A 11 42.20 -25.03 -3.00
N THR A 12 41.23 -25.83 -2.61
CA THR A 12 40.57 -26.75 -3.55
C THR A 12 39.57 -26.00 -4.41
N LEU A 13 39.37 -26.46 -5.64
CA LEU A 13 38.30 -25.94 -6.52
C LEU A 13 36.92 -26.10 -5.85
N LEU A 14 36.73 -27.15 -5.04
CA LEU A 14 35.52 -27.40 -4.28
C LEU A 14 35.26 -26.33 -3.20
N GLU A 15 36.28 -25.86 -2.47
CA GLU A 15 36.11 -24.78 -1.49
C GLU A 15 35.67 -23.47 -2.15
N VAL A 16 36.24 -23.12 -3.30
CA VAL A 16 35.84 -21.92 -4.05
C VAL A 16 34.41 -22.05 -4.55
N LEU A 17 34.03 -23.22 -5.09
CA LEU A 17 32.65 -23.45 -5.53
C LEU A 17 31.65 -23.36 -4.36
N VAL A 18 31.95 -24.00 -3.22
CA VAL A 18 31.09 -23.92 -2.04
C VAL A 18 30.99 -22.48 -1.54
N ALA A 19 32.10 -21.74 -1.47
CA ALA A 19 32.10 -20.34 -1.10
C ALA A 19 31.23 -19.49 -2.05
N LEU A 20 31.36 -19.69 -3.36
CA LEU A 20 30.53 -18.99 -4.35
C LEU A 20 29.04 -19.35 -4.23
N VAL A 21 28.71 -20.60 -3.92
CA VAL A 21 27.31 -21.00 -3.68
C VAL A 21 26.75 -20.32 -2.43
N ILE A 22 27.52 -20.24 -1.34
CA ILE A 22 27.10 -19.55 -0.11
C ILE A 22 26.90 -18.05 -0.40
N VAL A 23 27.87 -17.41 -1.05
CA VAL A 23 27.78 -15.98 -1.40
C VAL A 23 26.61 -15.73 -2.35
N GLY A 24 26.45 -16.57 -3.38
CA GLY A 24 25.36 -16.46 -4.34
C GLY A 24 23.98 -16.60 -3.71
N THR A 25 23.80 -17.56 -2.80
CA THR A 25 22.53 -17.74 -2.08
C THR A 25 22.26 -16.59 -1.10
N ALA A 26 23.27 -16.10 -0.39
CA ALA A 26 23.16 -14.94 0.49
C ALA A 26 22.74 -13.69 -0.29
N LEU A 27 23.39 -13.39 -1.42
CA LEU A 27 23.03 -12.26 -2.28
C LEU A 27 21.63 -12.41 -2.88
N GLY A 28 21.26 -13.60 -3.34
CA GLY A 28 19.91 -13.88 -3.84
C GLY A 28 18.83 -13.65 -2.78
N ALA A 29 19.08 -14.04 -1.53
CA ALA A 29 18.20 -13.76 -0.41
C ALA A 29 18.10 -12.26 -0.11
N SER A 30 19.23 -11.53 -0.10
CA SER A 30 19.25 -10.09 0.11
C SER A 30 18.46 -9.33 -0.96
N LEU A 31 18.60 -9.70 -2.24
CA LEU A 31 17.86 -9.09 -3.34
C LEU A 31 16.35 -9.31 -3.20
N ARG A 32 15.91 -10.51 -2.81
CA ARG A 32 14.50 -10.78 -2.51
C ARG A 32 13.99 -9.93 -1.35
N ALA A 33 14.78 -9.79 -0.29
CA ALA A 33 14.40 -8.98 0.87
C ALA A 33 14.24 -7.49 0.49
N VAL A 34 15.15 -6.94 -0.32
CA VAL A 34 15.06 -5.57 -0.84
C VAL A 34 13.83 -5.41 -1.74
N GLY A 35 13.59 -6.34 -2.67
CA GLY A 35 12.40 -6.28 -3.54
C GLY A 35 11.09 -6.30 -2.75
N SER A 36 11.02 -7.12 -1.70
CA SER A 36 9.86 -7.15 -0.78
C SER A 36 9.66 -5.82 -0.06
N LEU A 37 10.74 -5.19 0.42
CA LEU A 37 10.67 -3.89 1.07
C LEU A 37 10.16 -2.79 0.12
N THR A 38 10.65 -2.77 -1.13
CA THR A 38 10.19 -1.81 -2.14
C THR A 38 8.70 -1.99 -2.45
N ALA A 39 8.24 -3.22 -2.69
CA ALA A 39 6.83 -3.51 -2.96
C ALA A 39 5.92 -3.08 -1.78
N ASN A 40 6.37 -3.30 -0.54
CA ASN A 40 5.65 -2.81 0.64
C ASN A 40 5.61 -1.28 0.71
N SER A 41 6.69 -0.59 0.34
CA SER A 41 6.74 0.87 0.33
C SER A 41 5.74 1.47 -0.67
N ASP A 42 5.62 0.90 -1.86
CA ASP A 42 4.63 1.33 -2.86
C ASP A 42 3.19 1.12 -2.36
N GLY A 43 2.93 -0.03 -1.71
CA GLY A 43 1.64 -0.29 -1.08
C GLY A 43 1.30 0.71 0.02
N LEU A 44 2.27 1.10 0.86
CA LEU A 44 2.07 2.12 1.90
C LEU A 44 1.79 3.50 1.29
N ARG A 45 2.53 3.87 0.24
CA ARG A 45 2.29 5.12 -0.50
C ARG A 45 0.88 5.17 -1.09
N ALA A 46 0.43 4.08 -1.72
CA ALA A 46 -0.92 3.96 -2.26
C ALA A 46 -2.00 4.16 -1.18
N ASN A 47 -1.83 3.51 -0.02
CA ASN A 47 -2.76 3.66 1.10
C ASN A 47 -2.81 5.10 1.64
N MET A 48 -1.65 5.76 1.79
CA MET A 48 -1.61 7.16 2.24
C MET A 48 -2.32 8.09 1.26
N MET A 49 -2.06 7.98 -0.05
CA MET A 49 -2.70 8.82 -1.06
C MET A 49 -4.21 8.57 -1.14
N ALA A 50 -4.64 7.30 -1.09
CA ALA A 50 -6.05 6.95 -1.06
C ALA A 50 -6.76 7.48 0.19
N THR A 51 -6.09 7.43 1.36
CA THR A 51 -6.61 8.01 2.61
C THR A 51 -6.81 9.51 2.46
N TRP A 52 -5.83 10.22 1.89
CA TRP A 52 -5.94 11.65 1.68
C TRP A 52 -7.08 12.02 0.73
N SER A 53 -7.28 11.29 -0.37
CA SER A 53 -8.45 11.50 -1.25
C SER A 53 -9.78 11.34 -0.50
N ALA A 54 -9.91 10.29 0.31
CA ALA A 54 -11.12 10.06 1.08
C ALA A 54 -11.36 11.15 2.14
N GLU A 55 -10.32 11.53 2.88
CA GLU A 55 -10.38 12.59 3.88
C GLU A 55 -10.73 13.95 3.25
N ASN A 56 -10.11 14.30 2.13
CA ASN A 56 -10.40 15.54 1.41
C ASN A 56 -11.89 15.62 1.06
N ARG A 57 -12.47 14.51 0.58
CA ARG A 57 -13.91 14.47 0.28
C ARG A 57 -14.76 14.66 1.54
N LEU A 58 -14.47 13.93 2.61
CA LEU A 58 -15.20 14.02 3.87
C LEU A 58 -15.12 15.43 4.47
N VAL A 59 -13.96 16.06 4.40
CA VAL A 59 -13.74 17.46 4.82
C VAL A 59 -14.53 18.42 3.93
N GLN A 60 -14.50 18.24 2.61
CA GLN A 60 -15.26 19.08 1.67
C GLN A 60 -16.77 19.03 1.97
N MET A 61 -17.31 17.85 2.27
CA MET A 61 -18.72 17.70 2.69
C MET A 61 -19.00 18.39 4.03
N ARG A 62 -18.09 18.30 5.00
CA ARG A 62 -18.24 19.00 6.28
C ARG A 62 -18.23 20.52 6.10
N LEU A 63 -17.36 21.03 5.23
CA LEU A 63 -17.23 22.46 4.94
C LEU A 63 -18.43 23.00 4.16
N SER A 64 -19.03 22.21 3.27
CA SER A 64 -20.22 22.64 2.51
C SER A 64 -21.47 22.78 3.38
N ARG A 65 -21.50 22.15 4.58
CA ARG A 65 -22.66 22.12 5.49
C ARG A 65 -23.96 21.65 4.82
N VAL A 66 -23.83 20.82 3.79
CA VAL A 66 -24.98 20.25 3.07
C VAL A 66 -25.31 18.89 3.68
N PHE A 67 -26.61 18.56 3.75
CA PHE A 67 -27.08 17.22 4.06
C PHE A 67 -27.18 16.40 2.75
N PRO A 68 -26.19 15.56 2.43
CA PRO A 68 -26.03 15.00 1.08
C PRO A 68 -27.15 14.01 0.76
N PRO A 69 -27.74 14.01 -0.45
CA PRO A 69 -28.83 13.10 -0.82
C PRO A 69 -28.37 11.63 -0.74
N VAL A 70 -29.29 10.72 -0.42
CA VAL A 70 -29.03 9.29 -0.45
C VAL A 70 -28.74 8.87 -1.88
N GLY A 71 -27.73 8.02 -2.05
CA GLY A 71 -27.33 7.54 -3.36
C GLY A 71 -25.86 7.16 -3.40
N LYS A 72 -25.44 6.81 -4.61
CA LYS A 72 -24.08 6.36 -4.88
C LYS A 72 -23.53 7.16 -6.05
N THR A 73 -22.32 7.69 -5.90
CA THR A 73 -21.65 8.48 -6.93
C THR A 73 -20.20 8.08 -7.03
N THR A 74 -19.70 7.96 -8.26
CA THR A 74 -18.31 7.60 -8.54
C THR A 74 -17.68 8.72 -9.35
N TYR A 75 -16.46 9.11 -9.00
CA TYR A 75 -15.74 10.21 -9.64
C TYR A 75 -14.23 10.02 -9.52
N GLU A 76 -13.48 10.68 -10.39
CA GLU A 76 -12.02 10.71 -10.34
C GLU A 76 -11.53 11.55 -9.15
N CYS A 77 -10.53 11.06 -8.42
CA CYS A 77 -9.95 11.75 -7.26
C CYS A 77 -8.42 11.60 -7.19
N PRO A 78 -7.69 12.04 -8.23
CA PRO A 78 -6.26 11.81 -8.34
C PRO A 78 -5.45 12.51 -7.24
N GLN A 79 -4.32 11.92 -6.85
CA GLN A 79 -3.35 12.50 -5.90
C GLN A 79 -1.95 12.50 -6.50
N GLY A 80 -1.49 13.68 -6.93
CA GLY A 80 -0.27 13.81 -7.72
C GLY A 80 -0.36 12.94 -8.97
N ASP A 81 0.63 12.08 -9.18
CA ASP A 81 0.66 11.15 -10.32
C ASP A 81 -0.22 9.91 -10.14
N MET A 82 -0.83 9.72 -8.97
CA MET A 82 -1.65 8.54 -8.68
C MET A 82 -3.09 8.75 -9.13
N GLN A 83 -3.49 8.01 -10.17
CA GLN A 83 -4.87 7.97 -10.65
C GLN A 83 -5.72 7.10 -9.72
N LEU A 84 -6.74 7.71 -9.13
CA LEU A 84 -7.63 7.08 -8.16
C LEU A 84 -9.09 7.34 -8.54
N MET A 85 -9.92 6.34 -8.29
CA MET A 85 -11.38 6.44 -8.43
C MET A 85 -12.02 6.41 -7.05
N CYS A 86 -12.79 7.44 -6.75
CA CYS A 86 -13.53 7.54 -5.49
C CYS A 86 -14.99 7.18 -5.73
N GLU A 87 -15.56 6.50 -4.75
CA GLU A 87 -16.96 6.14 -4.70
C GLU A 87 -17.53 6.62 -3.38
N GLU A 88 -18.48 7.54 -3.46
CA GLU A 88 -19.24 8.03 -2.32
C GLU A 88 -20.60 7.35 -2.29
N GLU A 89 -20.90 6.71 -1.17
CA GLU A 89 -22.20 6.10 -0.89
C GLU A 89 -22.82 6.75 0.34
N VAL A 90 -23.98 7.37 0.16
CA VAL A 90 -24.75 8.01 1.22
C VAL A 90 -25.93 7.12 1.57
N ILE A 91 -25.93 6.62 2.81
CA ILE A 91 -26.85 5.61 3.30
C ILE A 91 -27.76 6.25 4.37
N PRO A 92 -29.09 6.06 4.31
CA PRO A 92 -29.98 6.50 5.38
C PRO A 92 -29.63 5.79 6.68
N SER A 93 -29.76 6.49 7.81
CA SER A 93 -29.62 5.89 9.13
C SER A 93 -30.98 5.77 9.82
N PRO A 94 -31.12 4.94 10.88
CA PRO A 94 -32.36 4.87 11.65
C PRO A 94 -32.82 6.21 12.23
N ASN A 95 -31.87 7.12 12.52
CA ASN A 95 -32.21 8.48 12.92
C ASN A 95 -32.27 9.37 11.67
N PRO A 96 -33.43 9.96 11.33
CA PRO A 96 -33.59 10.76 10.12
C PRO A 96 -32.72 12.03 10.10
N ARG A 97 -32.19 12.46 11.25
CA ARG A 97 -31.23 13.56 11.33
C ARG A 97 -29.82 13.17 10.90
N PHE A 98 -29.51 11.88 10.79
CA PHE A 98 -28.19 11.40 10.41
C PHE A 98 -28.22 10.65 9.08
N ARG A 99 -27.19 10.88 8.27
CA ARG A 99 -26.83 10.03 7.14
C ARG A 99 -25.43 9.47 7.36
N ARG A 100 -25.22 8.21 6.97
CA ARG A 100 -23.91 7.58 6.97
C ARG A 100 -23.33 7.75 5.58
N VAL A 101 -22.21 8.45 5.49
CA VAL A 101 -21.48 8.63 4.24
C VAL A 101 -20.26 7.74 4.27
N GLU A 102 -20.09 6.95 3.23
CA GLU A 102 -18.97 6.06 3.04
C GLU A 102 -18.20 6.51 1.79
N VAL A 103 -16.89 6.72 1.91
CA VAL A 103 -16.02 7.06 0.79
C VAL A 103 -15.04 5.92 0.60
N SER A 104 -15.20 5.20 -0.50
CA SER A 104 -14.30 4.12 -0.92
C SER A 104 -13.37 4.63 -2.01
N VAL A 105 -12.10 4.26 -1.96
CA VAL A 105 -11.10 4.68 -2.94
C VAL A 105 -10.48 3.44 -3.59
N TYR A 106 -10.42 3.46 -4.92
CA TYR A 106 -9.96 2.38 -5.77
C TYR A 106 -8.79 2.85 -6.62
N ALA A 107 -7.91 1.92 -6.98
CA ALA A 107 -6.89 2.18 -7.97
C ALA A 107 -7.56 2.27 -9.35
N ALA A 108 -7.22 3.27 -10.17
CA ALA A 108 -7.88 3.47 -11.46
C ALA A 108 -7.57 2.36 -12.49
N ASP A 109 -6.39 1.73 -12.37
CA ASP A 109 -5.96 0.58 -13.17
C ASP A 109 -6.63 -0.74 -12.77
N HIS A 110 -7.05 -0.84 -11.50
CA HIS A 110 -7.69 -2.00 -10.89
C HIS A 110 -8.95 -1.59 -10.12
N PRO A 111 -10.06 -1.26 -10.82
CA PRO A 111 -11.28 -0.74 -10.20
C PRO A 111 -11.98 -1.75 -9.27
N GLU A 112 -11.66 -3.04 -9.35
CA GLU A 112 -12.09 -4.06 -8.40
C GLU A 112 -11.37 -3.98 -7.05
N ARG A 113 -10.18 -3.37 -7.01
CA ARG A 113 -9.32 -3.30 -5.83
C ARG A 113 -9.58 -2.03 -5.04
N ARG A 114 -10.42 -2.15 -4.00
CA ARG A 114 -10.60 -1.09 -3.00
C ARG A 114 -9.34 -0.97 -2.14
N ILE A 115 -8.71 0.20 -2.13
CA ILE A 115 -7.54 0.51 -1.30
C ILE A 115 -8.00 0.79 0.13
N ILE A 116 -8.97 1.70 0.29
CA ILE A 116 -9.50 2.08 1.61
C ILE A 116 -10.99 2.42 1.53
N LYS A 117 -11.64 2.39 2.69
CA LYS A 117 -13.00 2.90 2.90
C LYS A 117 -13.04 3.69 4.20
N LEU A 118 -13.43 4.95 4.13
CA LEU A 118 -13.70 5.78 5.30
C LEU A 118 -15.20 5.98 5.47
N VAL A 119 -15.64 6.15 6.72
CA VAL A 119 -17.06 6.30 7.08
C VAL A 119 -17.22 7.49 8.00
N GLN A 120 -18.20 8.35 7.70
CA GLN A 120 -18.55 9.49 8.53
C GLN A 120 -20.07 9.62 8.68
N LEU A 121 -20.51 10.02 9.87
CA LEU A 121 -21.90 10.42 10.11
C LEU A 121 -22.04 11.92 9.86
N VAL A 122 -23.03 12.30 9.06
CA VAL A 122 -23.38 13.69 8.76
C VAL A 122 -24.73 14.00 9.39
N LEU A 123 -24.78 15.10 10.16
CA LEU A 123 -25.99 15.59 10.82
C LEU A 123 -26.70 16.63 9.94
N ASN A 124 -28.02 16.55 9.88
CA ASN A 124 -28.88 17.63 9.37
C ASN A 124 -29.00 18.71 10.47
N SER A 125 -28.17 19.75 10.34
CA SER A 125 -28.11 20.92 11.25
C SER A 125 -29.07 22.01 10.82
#